data_AF-A0A015UX63-F1
#
_entry.id   AF-A0A015UX63-F1
#
_cell.length_a   1.000
_cell.length_b   1.000
_cell.length_c   1.000
_cell.angle_alpha   90.00
_cell.angle_beta   90.00
_cell.angle_gamma   90.00
#
_symmetry.space_group_name_H-M   'P 1'
#
loop_
_entity.id
_entity.type
_entity.pdbx_description
1 polymer ?
#
loop_
_entity_poly.entity_id
_entity_poly.type
_entity_poly.pdbx_seq_one_letter_code
_entity_poly.pdbx_strand_id
1 'polypeptide(L)'
;MELNKTFKDGLWSKEINVRDFVSNNITPYEGDASFLQGPTERTKAVWNHCLKALEEERNNNGIRALDYTTVSTITSHPAGYIDKENELIVGLQTDQVLKRAIKPFGGINVVMKACRENGVEVDDRVKDIFTHYRKTHNDGVFDVYTEEIRSF
;
A
#
# COMPACT_ATOMS: atom_id res chain seq x y z
N MET A 1 21.57 -18.05 -6.80
CA MET A 1 22.46 -17.07 -6.17
C MET A 1 22.87 -17.63 -4.84
N GLU A 2 24.08 -18.18 -4.74
CA GLU A 2 24.62 -18.52 -3.43
C GLU A 2 24.97 -17.22 -2.70
N LEU A 3 24.37 -17.02 -1.53
CA LEU A 3 24.74 -15.95 -0.62
C LEU A 3 26.15 -16.26 -0.10
N ASN A 4 27.17 -15.65 -0.69
CA ASN A 4 28.56 -15.67 -0.20
C ASN A 4 28.74 -14.91 1.14
N LYS A 5 27.70 -14.86 1.98
CA LYS A 5 27.76 -14.31 3.34
C LYS A 5 27.49 -15.43 4.33
N THR A 6 28.55 -15.82 5.04
CA THR A 6 28.44 -16.67 6.22
C THR A 6 27.81 -15.85 7.34
N PHE A 7 26.51 -16.02 7.56
CA PHE A 7 25.84 -15.48 8.74
C PHE A 7 26.23 -16.28 9.99
N LYS A 8 26.34 -15.61 11.13
CA LYS A 8 26.49 -16.27 12.43
C LYS A 8 25.21 -17.02 12.77
N ASP A 9 25.35 -18.30 13.05
CA ASP A 9 24.26 -19.17 13.47
C ASP A 9 23.66 -18.73 14.81
N GLY A 10 22.42 -19.10 15.09
CA GLY A 10 21.67 -18.70 16.28
C GLY A 10 20.33 -19.44 16.42
N LEU A 11 19.48 -18.97 17.33
CA LEU A 11 18.11 -19.45 17.44
C LEU A 11 17.32 -19.23 16.14
N TRP A 12 17.64 -18.16 15.41
CA TRP A 12 17.01 -17.83 14.13
C TRP A 12 17.15 -18.93 13.05
N SER A 13 18.13 -19.83 13.18
CA SER A 13 18.30 -20.96 12.25
C SER A 13 17.41 -22.15 12.59
N LYS A 14 16.74 -22.12 13.75
CA LYS A 14 15.85 -23.19 14.24
C LYS A 14 14.40 -22.76 14.34
N GLU A 15 14.15 -21.46 14.47
CA GLU A 15 12.81 -20.87 14.60
C GLU A 15 12.73 -19.50 13.92
N ILE A 16 11.50 -19.02 13.68
CA ILE A 16 11.29 -17.66 13.17
C ILE A 16 11.67 -16.66 14.27
N ASN A 17 12.90 -16.16 14.20
CA ASN A 17 13.44 -15.22 15.19
C ASN A 17 14.29 -14.13 14.52
N VAL A 18 13.61 -13.14 13.94
CA VAL A 18 14.26 -12.00 13.26
C VAL A 18 15.15 -11.20 14.23
N ARG A 19 14.75 -11.10 15.50
CA ARG A 19 15.52 -10.39 16.53
C ARG A 19 16.88 -11.04 16.76
N ASP A 20 16.93 -12.36 16.88
CA ASP A 20 18.17 -13.12 17.08
C ASP A 20 19.06 -13.02 15.83
N PHE A 21 18.50 -13.12 14.62
CA PHE A 21 19.25 -12.91 13.37
C PHE A 21 19.94 -11.55 13.33
N VAL A 22 19.19 -10.46 13.56
CA VAL A 22 19.72 -9.09 13.51
C VAL A 22 20.79 -8.91 14.59
N SER A 23 20.52 -9.32 15.83
CA SER A 23 21.47 -9.17 16.95
C SER A 23 22.81 -9.87 16.67
N ASN A 24 22.77 -11.06 16.07
CA ASN A 24 23.99 -11.84 15.79
C ASN A 24 24.77 -11.34 14.57
N ASN A 25 24.11 -10.67 13.62
CA ASN A 25 24.68 -10.37 12.30
C ASN A 25 24.80 -8.88 11.96
N ILE A 26 24.31 -7.98 12.81
CA ILE A 26 24.48 -6.54 12.62
C ILE A 26 25.96 -6.15 12.79
N THR A 27 26.44 -5.25 11.94
CA THR A 27 27.72 -4.54 12.13
C THR A 27 27.40 -3.12 12.57
N PRO A 28 27.57 -2.78 13.87
CA PRO A 28 27.38 -1.41 14.33
C PRO A 28 28.26 -0.45 13.56
N TYR A 29 27.71 0.71 13.20
CA TYR A 29 28.43 1.77 12.51
C TYR A 29 28.35 3.05 13.35
N GLU A 30 29.50 3.49 13.85
CA GLU A 30 29.66 4.69 14.71
C GLU A 30 30.37 5.85 13.98
N GLY A 31 30.55 5.71 12.66
CA GLY A 31 31.13 6.77 11.81
C GLY A 31 30.11 7.86 11.44
N ASP A 32 30.44 8.67 10.44
CA ASP A 32 29.63 9.80 9.99
C ASP A 32 29.01 9.57 8.59
N ALA A 33 28.42 10.61 8.01
CA ALA A 33 27.75 10.55 6.72
C ALA A 33 28.69 10.61 5.50
N SER A 34 30.01 10.66 5.68
CA SER A 34 30.98 10.86 4.59
C SER A 34 31.00 9.75 3.54
N PHE A 35 30.55 8.53 3.89
CA PHE A 35 30.48 7.39 2.96
C PHE A 35 29.25 7.44 2.04
N LEU A 36 28.25 8.27 2.34
CA LEU A 36 26.99 8.31 1.60
C LEU A 36 27.21 8.68 0.14
N GLN A 37 26.51 7.97 -0.74
CA GLN A 37 26.51 8.22 -2.18
C GLN A 37 25.23 8.94 -2.60
N GLY A 38 25.36 9.83 -3.58
CA GLY A 38 24.22 10.54 -4.15
C GLY A 38 23.29 9.64 -4.97
N PRO A 39 22.12 10.17 -5.40
CA PRO A 39 21.17 9.42 -6.21
C PRO A 39 21.75 9.12 -7.59
N THR A 40 21.52 7.90 -8.05
CA THR A 40 21.82 7.49 -9.43
C THR A 40 20.87 8.15 -10.43
N GLU A 41 21.23 8.19 -11.72
CA GLU A 41 20.36 8.74 -12.76
C GLU A 41 19.03 7.98 -12.88
N ARG A 42 19.03 6.64 -12.74
CA ARG A 42 17.79 5.86 -12.68
C ARG A 42 16.87 6.29 -11.52
N THR A 43 17.45 6.61 -10.35
CA THR A 43 16.70 7.08 -9.18
C THR A 43 16.07 8.44 -9.46
N LYS A 44 16.84 9.36 -10.07
CA LYS A 44 16.33 10.67 -10.47
C LYS A 44 15.22 10.54 -11.52
N ALA A 45 15.37 9.65 -12.49
CA ALA A 45 14.36 9.38 -13.52
C ALA A 45 13.04 8.91 -12.90
N VAL A 46 13.07 7.83 -12.12
CA VAL A 46 11.89 7.29 -11.40
C VAL A 46 11.26 8.37 -10.52
N TRP A 47 12.07 9.12 -9.77
CA TRP A 47 11.57 10.18 -8.89
C TRP A 47 10.89 11.33 -9.66
N ASN A 48 11.42 11.72 -10.81
CA ASN A 48 10.81 12.75 -11.65
C ASN A 48 9.44 12.31 -12.20
N HIS A 49 9.24 11.00 -12.48
CA HIS A 49 7.92 10.47 -12.80
C HIS A 49 6.94 10.58 -11.62
N CYS A 50 7.39 10.26 -10.41
CA CYS A 50 6.60 10.45 -9.19
C CYS A 50 6.23 11.93 -8.96
N LEU A 51 7.17 12.86 -9.16
CA LEU A 51 6.92 14.29 -8.98
C LEU A 51 5.82 14.82 -9.91
N LYS A 52 5.83 14.39 -11.19
CA LYS A 52 4.77 14.69 -12.16
C LYS A 52 3.42 14.11 -11.71
N ALA A 53 3.41 12.85 -11.26
CA ALA A 53 2.20 12.20 -10.76
C ALA A 53 1.62 12.91 -9.52
N LEU A 54 2.49 13.41 -8.62
CA LEU A 54 2.10 14.21 -7.46
C LEU A 54 1.57 15.60 -7.85
N GLU A 55 2.12 16.21 -8.91
CA GLU A 55 1.60 17.46 -9.47
C GLU A 55 0.20 17.27 -10.03
N GLU A 56 -0.03 16.20 -10.80
CA GLU A 56 -1.36 15.79 -11.26
C GLU A 56 -2.32 15.58 -10.07
N GLU A 57 -1.90 14.88 -9.01
CA GLU A 57 -2.73 14.67 -7.82
C GLU A 57 -3.13 15.99 -7.15
N ARG A 58 -2.20 16.94 -7.00
CA ARG A 58 -2.50 18.27 -6.44
C ARG A 58 -3.46 19.06 -7.32
N ASN A 59 -3.27 19.02 -8.63
CA ASN A 59 -4.14 19.69 -9.59
C ASN A 59 -5.55 19.09 -9.60
N ASN A 60 -5.68 17.79 -9.30
CA ASN A 60 -6.95 17.08 -9.14
C ASN A 60 -7.56 17.21 -7.73
N ASN A 61 -7.08 18.15 -6.90
CA ASN A 61 -7.57 18.37 -5.54
C ASN A 61 -7.43 17.12 -4.62
N GLY A 62 -6.39 16.31 -4.85
CA GLY A 62 -5.95 15.30 -3.90
C GLY A 62 -6.12 13.83 -4.30
N ILE A 63 -6.65 13.51 -5.48
CA ILE A 63 -6.65 12.14 -6.03
C ILE A 63 -6.20 12.13 -7.50
N ARG A 64 -5.12 11.40 -7.79
CA ARG A 64 -4.64 11.23 -9.16
C ARG A 64 -5.51 10.26 -9.96
N ALA A 65 -5.76 9.08 -9.38
CA ALA A 65 -6.57 8.02 -9.99
C ALA A 65 -7.18 7.14 -8.91
N LEU A 66 -8.31 6.51 -9.23
CA LEU A 66 -9.09 5.65 -8.33
C LEU A 66 -9.60 4.43 -9.09
N ASP A 67 -9.34 3.23 -8.55
CA ASP A 67 -10.01 2.00 -8.96
C ASP A 67 -11.28 1.80 -8.13
N TYR A 68 -12.42 2.14 -8.72
CA TYR A 68 -13.74 2.01 -8.11
C TYR A 68 -14.45 0.69 -8.46
N THR A 69 -13.74 -0.25 -9.10
CA THR A 69 -14.30 -1.49 -9.64
C THR A 69 -13.70 -2.75 -9.02
N THR A 70 -12.42 -2.72 -8.67
CA THR A 70 -11.71 -3.90 -8.14
C THR A 70 -11.65 -3.87 -6.62
N VAL A 71 -12.15 -4.92 -5.97
CA VAL A 71 -11.98 -5.14 -4.53
C VAL A 71 -10.51 -5.48 -4.25
N SER A 72 -9.80 -4.60 -3.54
CA SER A 72 -8.38 -4.81 -3.23
C SER A 72 -8.15 -6.02 -2.31
N THR A 73 -7.32 -6.94 -2.77
CA THR A 73 -6.76 -8.08 -2.04
C THR A 73 -5.27 -8.22 -2.37
N ILE A 74 -4.58 -9.23 -1.83
CA ILE A 74 -3.14 -9.44 -2.07
C ILE A 74 -2.83 -9.65 -3.56
N THR A 75 -3.75 -10.25 -4.33
CA THR A 75 -3.52 -10.65 -5.73
C THR A 75 -4.54 -10.06 -6.71
N SER A 76 -5.31 -9.05 -6.29
CA SER A 76 -6.40 -8.49 -7.12
C SER A 76 -5.92 -7.65 -8.28
N HIS A 77 -4.77 -6.99 -8.14
CA HIS A 77 -4.24 -6.04 -9.12
C HIS A 77 -3.06 -6.66 -9.87
N PRO A 78 -2.92 -6.41 -11.18
CA PRO A 78 -1.72 -6.80 -11.90
C PRO A 78 -0.52 -5.94 -11.48
N ALA A 79 0.68 -6.33 -11.91
CA ALA A 79 1.89 -5.55 -11.64
C ALA A 79 1.80 -4.15 -12.26
N GLY A 80 2.00 -3.13 -11.42
CA GLY A 80 2.21 -1.74 -11.84
C GLY A 80 3.68 -1.33 -11.74
N TYR A 81 4.05 -0.33 -12.55
CA TYR A 81 5.41 0.22 -12.63
C TYR A 81 5.36 1.74 -12.69
N ILE A 82 6.41 2.39 -12.20
CA ILE A 82 6.62 3.84 -12.36
C ILE A 82 7.39 4.09 -13.66
N ASP A 83 8.47 3.34 -13.84
CA ASP A 83 9.42 3.40 -14.96
C ASP A 83 10.19 2.07 -14.94
N LYS A 84 9.61 1.07 -15.61
CA LYS A 84 9.94 -0.35 -15.44
C LYS A 84 11.42 -0.65 -15.73
N GLU A 85 12.01 0.10 -16.65
CA GLU A 85 13.39 -0.04 -17.09
C GLU A 85 14.38 0.51 -16.04
N ASN A 86 13.97 1.50 -15.24
CA ASN A 86 14.81 2.18 -14.25
C ASN A 86 14.59 1.68 -12.81
N GLU A 87 13.53 0.91 -12.55
CA GLU A 87 13.20 0.36 -11.23
C GLU A 87 14.09 -0.84 -10.86
N LEU A 88 14.84 -0.73 -9.76
CA LEU A 88 15.51 -1.89 -9.14
C LEU A 88 14.61 -2.67 -8.19
N ILE A 89 13.81 -1.94 -7.41
CA ILE A 89 12.87 -2.48 -6.45
C ILE A 89 11.49 -2.11 -6.96
N VAL A 90 10.65 -3.11 -7.15
CA VAL A 90 9.35 -2.98 -7.78
C VAL A 90 8.23 -3.26 -6.79
N GLY A 91 7.03 -2.81 -7.11
CA GLY A 91 5.81 -3.09 -6.37
C GLY A 91 5.01 -1.83 -6.12
N LEU A 92 3.79 -1.81 -6.65
CA LEU A 92 2.77 -0.80 -6.40
C LEU A 92 1.53 -1.45 -5.78
N GLN A 93 0.71 -0.65 -5.11
CA GLN A 93 -0.55 -1.12 -4.52
C GLN A 93 -1.59 -1.51 -5.58
N THR A 94 -1.50 -0.89 -6.75
CA THR A 94 -2.35 -1.12 -7.93
C THR A 94 -1.46 -1.20 -9.17
N ASP A 95 -2.09 -1.21 -10.35
CA ASP A 95 -1.46 -1.23 -11.66
C ASP A 95 -0.83 0.11 -12.08
N GLN A 96 -1.00 1.20 -11.31
CA GLN A 96 -0.52 2.53 -11.67
C GLN A 96 -0.03 3.33 -10.46
N VAL A 97 1.02 4.15 -10.67
CA VAL A 97 1.56 5.04 -9.64
C VAL A 97 0.50 6.02 -9.12
N LEU A 98 0.33 6.09 -7.79
CA LEU A 98 -0.68 6.90 -7.10
C LEU A 98 -2.15 6.64 -7.47
N LYS A 99 -2.47 5.47 -8.05
CA LYS A 99 -3.86 5.03 -8.22
C LYS A 99 -4.34 4.32 -6.95
N ARG A 100 -5.36 4.87 -6.30
CA ARG A 100 -5.94 4.33 -5.06
C ARG A 100 -6.90 3.18 -5.38
N ALA A 101 -6.90 2.14 -4.55
CA ALA A 101 -7.89 1.06 -4.65
C ALA A 101 -8.97 1.20 -3.58
N ILE A 102 -10.14 0.64 -3.85
CA ILE A 102 -11.20 0.50 -2.84
C ILE A 102 -10.93 -0.68 -1.90
N LYS A 103 -11.23 -0.48 -0.61
CA LYS A 103 -11.11 -1.50 0.46
C LYS A 103 -12.43 -1.67 1.21
N PRO A 104 -13.46 -2.27 0.57
CA PRO A 104 -14.83 -2.28 1.09
C PRO A 104 -15.05 -3.13 2.35
N PHE A 105 -14.13 -4.02 2.73
CA PHE A 105 -14.24 -4.80 3.97
C PHE A 105 -14.39 -3.93 5.23
N GLY A 106 -13.86 -2.70 5.21
CA GLY A 106 -14.01 -1.74 6.30
C GLY A 106 -15.41 -1.11 6.38
N GLY A 107 -16.09 -0.93 5.24
CA GLY A 107 -17.38 -0.25 5.15
C GLY A 107 -17.71 0.21 3.72
N ILE A 108 -18.75 -0.35 3.10
CA ILE A 108 -19.12 -0.03 1.71
C ILE A 108 -19.68 1.39 1.57
N ASN A 109 -20.39 1.88 2.57
CA ASN A 109 -20.93 3.25 2.58
C ASN A 109 -19.82 4.32 2.54
N VAL A 110 -18.72 4.08 3.26
CA VAL A 110 -17.55 4.98 3.26
C VAL A 110 -16.91 4.99 1.87
N VAL A 111 -16.76 3.83 1.25
CA VAL A 111 -16.21 3.70 -0.11
C VAL A 111 -17.10 4.39 -1.15
N MET A 112 -18.42 4.19 -1.09
CA MET A 112 -19.36 4.86 -1.99
C MET A 112 -19.30 6.38 -1.86
N LYS A 113 -19.27 6.91 -0.63
CA LYS A 113 -19.13 8.35 -0.37
C LYS A 113 -17.83 8.90 -0.94
N ALA A 114 -16.71 8.23 -0.70
CA ALA A 114 -15.41 8.65 -1.22
C ALA A 114 -15.37 8.65 -2.75
N CYS A 115 -15.96 7.65 -3.41
CA CYS A 115 -16.05 7.62 -4.87
C CYS A 115 -16.87 8.81 -5.40
N ARG A 116 -18.04 9.08 -4.80
CA ARG A 116 -18.93 10.20 -5.19
C ARG A 116 -18.27 11.56 -5.03
N GLU A 117 -17.54 11.77 -3.93
CA GLU A 117 -16.77 12.99 -3.69
C GLU A 117 -15.66 13.19 -4.74
N ASN A 118 -15.27 12.13 -5.45
CA ASN A 118 -14.30 12.15 -6.54
C ASN A 118 -14.96 11.96 -7.92
N GLY A 119 -16.26 12.20 -8.02
CA GLY A 119 -16.99 12.24 -9.30
C GLY A 119 -17.25 10.88 -9.94
N VAL A 120 -17.07 9.77 -9.23
CA VAL A 120 -17.32 8.42 -9.74
C VAL A 120 -18.25 7.62 -8.83
N GLU A 121 -18.91 6.62 -9.37
CA GLU A 121 -19.71 5.67 -8.60
C GLU A 121 -18.97 4.35 -8.47
N VAL A 122 -19.03 3.72 -7.29
CA VAL A 122 -18.54 2.35 -7.11
C VAL A 122 -19.29 1.40 -8.04
N ASP A 123 -18.59 0.42 -8.59
CA ASP A 123 -19.18 -0.64 -9.40
C ASP A 123 -20.37 -1.33 -8.69
N ASP A 124 -21.46 -1.54 -9.43
CA ASP A 124 -22.71 -2.05 -8.86
C ASP A 124 -22.57 -3.48 -8.33
N ARG A 125 -21.69 -4.31 -8.92
CA ARG A 125 -21.40 -5.65 -8.40
C ARG A 125 -20.67 -5.58 -7.08
N VAL A 126 -19.76 -4.61 -6.89
CA VAL A 126 -19.09 -4.40 -5.60
C VAL A 126 -20.10 -3.96 -4.54
N LYS A 127 -21.01 -3.03 -4.88
CA LYS A 127 -22.10 -2.62 -3.97
C LYS A 127 -22.93 -3.83 -3.56
N ASP A 128 -23.40 -4.60 -4.53
CA ASP A 128 -24.21 -5.80 -4.31
C ASP A 128 -23.51 -6.82 -3.38
N ILE A 129 -22.24 -7.15 -3.67
CA ILE A 129 -21.41 -8.04 -2.84
C ILE A 129 -21.37 -7.58 -1.38
N PHE A 130 -21.04 -6.32 -1.12
CA PHE A 130 -20.81 -5.83 0.24
C PHE A 130 -22.08 -5.34 0.95
N THR A 131 -23.22 -5.28 0.27
CA THR A 131 -24.53 -5.06 0.89
C THR A 131 -25.24 -6.37 1.21
N HIS A 132 -25.13 -7.39 0.36
CA HIS A 132 -25.97 -8.60 0.47
C HIS A 132 -25.21 -9.87 0.85
N TYR A 133 -23.93 -10.00 0.47
CA TYR A 133 -23.21 -11.27 0.61
C TYR A 133 -22.09 -11.20 1.66
N ARG A 134 -21.42 -10.06 1.77
CA ARG A 134 -20.28 -9.85 2.66
C ARG A 134 -20.50 -8.61 3.53
N LYS A 135 -21.03 -8.84 4.73
CA LYS A 135 -21.14 -7.80 5.77
C LYS A 135 -19.81 -7.12 6.03
N THR A 136 -19.79 -5.80 6.17
CA THR A 136 -18.56 -5.04 6.44
C THR A 136 -18.28 -4.88 7.93
N HIS A 137 -17.06 -4.44 8.28
CA HIS A 137 -16.75 -4.07 9.66
C HIS A 137 -17.69 -2.97 10.17
N ASN A 138 -17.88 -1.89 9.40
CA ASN A 138 -18.77 -0.79 9.75
C ASN A 138 -20.20 -1.27 10.06
N ASP A 139 -20.82 -2.05 9.17
CA ASP A 139 -22.18 -2.55 9.41
C ASP A 139 -22.23 -3.45 10.66
N GLY A 140 -21.20 -4.28 10.88
CA GLY A 140 -21.09 -5.10 12.08
C GLY A 140 -21.01 -4.30 13.37
N VAL A 141 -20.26 -3.19 13.36
CA VAL A 141 -20.12 -2.27 14.50
C VAL A 141 -21.44 -1.55 14.76
N PHE A 142 -22.05 -0.96 13.73
CA PHE A 142 -23.28 -0.20 13.89
C PHE A 142 -24.42 -1.09 14.38
N ASP A 143 -24.56 -2.33 13.89
CA ASP A 143 -25.62 -3.25 14.32
C ASP A 143 -25.63 -3.55 15.84
N VAL A 144 -24.47 -3.44 16.51
CA VAL A 144 -24.36 -3.72 17.96
C VAL A 144 -24.20 -2.46 18.81
N TYR A 145 -24.10 -1.28 18.20
CA TYR A 145 -24.02 -0.03 18.94
C TYR A 145 -25.31 0.25 19.70
N THR A 146 -25.16 0.62 20.97
CA THR A 146 -26.25 1.12 21.81
C THR A 146 -26.67 2.52 21.36
N GLU A 147 -27.89 2.92 21.72
CA GLU A 147 -28.41 4.27 21.43
C GLU A 147 -27.51 5.36 22.02
N GLU A 148 -27.00 5.15 23.24
CA GLU A 148 -26.07 6.05 23.91
C GLU A 148 -24.82 6.31 23.04
N ILE A 149 -24.15 5.25 22.55
CA ILE A 149 -22.94 5.39 21.73
C ILE A 149 -23.24 6.10 20.40
N ARG A 150 -24.41 5.87 19.80
CA ARG A 150 -24.81 6.52 18.53
C ARG A 150 -25.16 8.00 18.69
N SER A 151 -25.44 8.45 19.91
CA SER A 151 -25.86 9.83 20.18
C SER A 151 -24.71 10.82 20.37
N PHE A 152 -23.48 10.32 20.53
CA PHE A 152 -22.24 11.10 20.57
C PHE A 152 -21.62 11.25 19.17
#